data_AF-A0A075MKS0-F1
#
_entry.id   AF-A0A075MKS0-F1
#
_cell.length_a   1.000
_cell.length_b   1.000
_cell.length_c   1.000
_cell.angle_alpha   90.00
_cell.angle_beta   90.00
_cell.angle_gamma   90.00
#
_symmetry.space_group_name_H-M   'P 1'
#
loop_
_entity.id
_entity.type
_entity.pdbx_description
1 polymer ?
#
loop_
_entity_poly.entity_id
_entity_poly.type
_entity_poly.pdbx_seq_one_letter_code
_entity_poly.pdbx_strand_id
1 'polypeptide(L)'
;MKRKTVHWGENAPTNKEDSFQKRPKVVLTEEDIIGIKECFTDYIELKYFGMIKTLFNQWEKEHKLGKLLSYVNYQPFYSVLKDKDYSFFCELVSALPERQKFLMVSHNNYDLIKSFIYLSIKDINEEKYNPTQAQKVFDTLLNINPTTIIEVIENFLNEQREHHPNAVEILHNDLQAILSSNTISKNINSVHEDNAFLEKNAKDEVEVYIKEKEEKSTILTLKLKNNEQIEIKKSEQKWQDLVSEECSKGRNF
;
A
#
# COMPACT_ATOMS: atom_id res chain seq x y z
N MET A 1 -5.85 -12.93 70.52
CA MET A 1 -5.01 -13.19 69.33
C MET A 1 -4.49 -11.88 68.77
N LYS A 2 -3.17 -11.62 68.83
CA LYS A 2 -2.54 -10.42 68.25
C LYS A 2 -2.04 -10.77 66.84
N ARG A 3 -2.43 -9.99 65.83
CA ARG A 3 -1.96 -10.17 64.44
C ARG A 3 -0.51 -9.68 64.34
N LYS A 4 0.40 -10.52 63.83
CA LYS A 4 1.76 -10.13 63.43
C LYS A 4 1.70 -9.51 62.04
N THR A 5 2.16 -8.27 61.90
CA THR A 5 2.46 -7.62 60.63
C THR A 5 3.73 -8.26 60.04
N VAL A 6 3.66 -8.69 58.78
CA VAL A 6 4.82 -9.19 58.03
C VAL A 6 5.45 -7.99 57.33
N HIS A 7 6.69 -7.65 57.69
CA HIS A 7 7.53 -6.75 56.90
C HIS A 7 8.08 -7.53 55.70
N TRP A 8 7.66 -7.14 54.51
CA TRP A 8 8.33 -7.56 53.29
C TRP A 8 9.56 -6.68 53.10
N GLY A 9 10.73 -7.32 53.16
CA GLY A 9 12.02 -6.66 53.00
C GLY A 9 12.15 -5.96 51.65
N GLU A 10 12.68 -4.75 51.74
CA GLU A 10 13.41 -4.07 50.67
C GLU A 10 14.44 -5.04 50.10
N ASN A 11 14.30 -5.40 48.82
CA ASN A 11 15.35 -5.84 47.89
C ASN A 11 14.69 -6.28 46.57
N ALA A 12 14.09 -5.34 45.84
CA ALA A 12 13.85 -5.54 44.41
C ALA A 12 15.13 -5.13 43.67
N PRO A 13 15.80 -6.02 42.93
CA PRO A 13 16.90 -5.60 42.08
C PRO A 13 16.32 -4.78 40.91
N THR A 14 16.34 -3.46 41.05
CA THR A 14 16.19 -2.51 39.95
C THR A 14 17.47 -2.55 39.12
N ASN A 15 17.43 -3.29 38.00
CA ASN A 15 18.07 -2.94 36.73
C ASN A 15 18.02 -4.16 35.80
N LYS A 16 16.87 -4.33 35.12
CA LYS A 16 16.90 -4.77 33.74
C LYS A 16 16.65 -3.51 32.92
N GLU A 17 17.72 -2.90 32.43
CA GLU A 17 17.61 -2.06 31.25
C GLU A 17 17.14 -2.99 30.12
N ASP A 18 15.82 -3.09 29.96
CA ASP A 18 15.25 -3.56 28.72
C ASP A 18 15.71 -2.58 27.65
N SER A 19 16.78 -2.96 26.95
CA SER A 19 17.17 -2.35 25.69
C SER A 19 16.12 -2.72 24.65
N PHE A 20 14.92 -2.17 24.80
CA PHE A 20 14.02 -1.98 23.67
C PHE A 20 14.77 -1.14 22.67
N GLN A 21 15.41 -1.80 21.69
CA GLN A 21 15.92 -1.15 20.50
C GLN A 21 14.75 -0.35 19.92
N LYS A 22 14.76 0.97 20.14
CA LYS A 22 13.78 1.87 19.55
C LYS A 22 13.89 1.67 18.04
N ARG A 23 12.80 1.20 17.43
CA ARG A 23 12.73 1.08 15.96
C ARG A 23 13.15 2.42 15.36
N PRO A 24 14.01 2.42 14.31
CA PRO A 24 14.48 3.65 13.71
C PRO A 24 13.28 4.51 13.31
N LYS A 25 13.35 5.81 13.63
CA LYS A 25 12.30 6.76 13.27
C LYS A 25 12.33 6.93 11.76
N VAL A 26 11.46 6.22 11.06
CA VAL A 26 11.33 6.34 9.59
C VAL A 26 10.90 7.77 9.24
N VAL A 27 11.65 8.46 8.40
CA VAL A 27 11.31 9.80 7.89
C VAL A 27 11.01 9.65 6.40
N LEU A 28 9.89 10.19 5.95
CA LEU A 28 9.54 10.20 4.52
C LEU A 28 10.36 11.29 3.83
N THR A 29 10.99 10.96 2.71
CA THR A 29 11.69 11.93 1.84
C THR A 29 10.72 12.63 0.90
N GLU A 30 11.18 13.67 0.21
CA GLU A 30 10.39 14.30 -0.87
C GLU A 30 10.10 13.31 -2.00
N GLU A 31 11.07 12.45 -2.34
CA GLU A 31 10.90 11.38 -3.34
C GLU A 31 9.83 10.37 -2.91
N ASP A 32 9.79 9.99 -1.62
CA ASP A 32 8.75 9.12 -1.07
C ASP A 32 7.35 9.74 -1.25
N ILE A 33 7.24 11.05 -0.99
CA ILE A 33 5.98 11.81 -1.10
C ILE A 33 5.53 11.92 -2.56
N ILE A 34 6.44 12.25 -3.48
CA ILE A 34 6.16 12.30 -4.92
C ILE A 34 5.75 10.92 -5.42
N GLY A 35 6.51 9.89 -5.04
CA GLY A 35 6.26 8.50 -5.45
C GLY A 35 4.86 8.00 -5.08
N ILE A 36 4.35 8.37 -3.90
CA ILE A 36 2.99 7.96 -3.51
C ILE A 36 1.88 8.89 -4.03
N LYS A 37 2.14 10.19 -4.23
CA LYS A 37 1.11 11.12 -4.72
C LYS A 37 0.88 11.01 -6.22
N GLU A 38 1.94 10.84 -6.99
CA GLU A 38 1.90 10.88 -8.44
C GLU A 38 1.97 9.46 -8.99
N CYS A 39 3.13 8.80 -8.87
CA CYS A 39 3.35 7.50 -9.50
C CYS A 39 2.40 6.40 -9.00
N PHE A 40 2.14 6.34 -7.70
CA PHE A 40 1.24 5.32 -7.15
C PHE A 40 -0.21 5.55 -7.56
N THR A 41 -0.66 6.82 -7.60
CA THR A 41 -1.99 7.18 -8.08
C THR A 41 -2.16 6.77 -9.54
N ASP A 42 -1.19 7.08 -10.40
CA ASP A 42 -1.21 6.68 -11.82
C ASP A 42 -1.30 5.15 -11.98
N TYR A 43 -0.55 4.39 -11.18
CA TYR A 43 -0.62 2.92 -11.24
C TYR A 43 -1.96 2.36 -10.79
N ILE A 44 -2.65 3.05 -9.87
CA ILE A 44 -4.00 2.69 -9.44
C ILE A 44 -5.02 2.99 -10.54
N GLU A 45 -4.94 4.16 -11.17
CA GLU A 45 -5.80 4.55 -12.29
C GLU A 45 -5.64 3.64 -13.51
N LEU A 46 -4.38 3.28 -13.83
CA LEU A 46 -4.04 2.39 -14.94
C LEU A 46 -4.17 0.90 -14.57
N LYS A 47 -4.50 0.58 -13.31
CA LYS A 47 -4.58 -0.79 -12.76
C LYS A 47 -3.31 -1.61 -13.04
N TYR A 48 -2.15 -0.98 -12.94
CA TYR A 48 -0.85 -1.63 -13.12
C TYR A 48 -0.47 -2.43 -11.87
N PHE A 49 -1.19 -3.53 -11.65
CA PHE A 49 -1.12 -4.34 -10.44
C PHE A 49 0.30 -4.85 -10.12
N GLY A 50 1.07 -5.27 -11.13
CA GLY A 50 2.45 -5.71 -10.94
C GLY A 50 3.35 -4.64 -10.33
N MET A 51 3.17 -3.37 -10.75
CA MET A 51 3.92 -2.24 -10.21
C MET A 51 3.47 -1.89 -8.79
N ILE A 52 2.16 -1.91 -8.53
CA ILE A 52 1.60 -1.70 -7.19
C ILE A 52 2.18 -2.71 -6.20
N LYS A 53 2.15 -4.01 -6.54
CA LYS A 53 2.69 -5.08 -5.70
C LYS A 53 4.19 -4.91 -5.47
N THR A 54 4.93 -4.49 -6.48
CA THR A 54 6.37 -4.24 -6.36
C THR A 54 6.66 -3.08 -5.40
N LEU A 55 5.92 -1.97 -5.53
CA LEU A 55 6.07 -0.80 -4.64
C LEU A 55 5.71 -1.14 -3.20
N PHE A 56 4.60 -1.85 -2.96
CA PHE A 56 4.24 -2.28 -1.61
C PHE A 56 5.32 -3.12 -0.95
N ASN A 57 5.88 -4.09 -1.67
CA ASN A 57 6.98 -4.92 -1.17
C ASN A 57 8.26 -4.11 -0.91
N GLN A 58 8.59 -3.17 -1.80
CA GLN A 58 9.74 -2.29 -1.62
C GLN A 58 9.57 -1.41 -0.38
N TRP A 59 8.44 -0.72 -0.26
CA TRP A 59 8.15 0.16 0.86
C TRP A 59 8.03 -0.58 2.18
N GLU A 60 7.57 -1.83 2.18
CA GLU A 60 7.58 -2.65 3.40
C GLU A 60 9.01 -3.03 3.81
N LYS A 61 9.87 -3.41 2.86
CA LYS A 61 11.30 -3.68 3.11
C LYS A 61 12.03 -2.45 3.66
N GLU A 62 11.63 -1.26 3.23
CA GLU A 62 12.13 0.02 3.73
C GLU A 62 11.42 0.47 5.03
N HIS A 63 10.45 -0.29 5.53
CA HIS A 63 9.60 0.03 6.69
C HIS A 63 8.82 1.35 6.55
N LYS A 64 8.55 1.78 5.31
CA LYS A 64 7.85 3.03 4.97
C LYS A 64 6.38 2.82 4.63
N LEU A 65 5.97 1.62 4.23
CA LEU A 65 4.63 1.36 3.66
C LEU A 65 3.50 1.95 4.51
N GLY A 66 3.46 1.69 5.81
CA GLY A 66 2.41 2.21 6.68
C GLY A 66 2.38 3.73 6.81
N LYS A 67 3.56 4.37 6.84
CA LYS A 67 3.64 5.84 6.90
C LYS A 67 3.22 6.46 5.57
N LEU A 68 3.59 5.84 4.46
CA LEU A 68 3.20 6.25 3.12
C LEU A 68 1.68 6.15 2.94
N LEU A 69 1.08 4.98 3.21
CA LEU A 69 -0.37 4.80 3.12
C LEU A 69 -1.13 5.74 4.05
N SER A 70 -0.65 5.94 5.28
CA SER A 70 -1.24 6.92 6.21
C SER A 70 -1.09 8.36 5.71
N TYR A 71 0.03 8.71 5.07
CA TYR A 71 0.27 10.05 4.53
C TYR A 71 -0.74 10.42 3.43
N VAL A 72 -1.11 9.48 2.57
CA VAL A 72 -2.20 9.65 1.58
C VAL A 72 -3.57 9.24 2.12
N ASN A 73 -3.68 9.03 3.44
CA ASN A 73 -4.91 8.60 4.11
C ASN A 73 -5.61 7.42 3.41
N TYR A 74 -4.86 6.43 2.94
CA TYR A 74 -5.37 5.25 2.23
C TYR A 74 -6.27 5.59 1.01
N GLN A 75 -6.19 6.81 0.47
CA GLN A 75 -7.03 7.31 -0.63
C GLN A 75 -7.11 6.36 -1.84
N PRO A 76 -6.05 5.62 -2.22
CA PRO A 76 -6.13 4.68 -3.33
C PRO A 76 -7.16 3.57 -3.11
N PHE A 77 -7.26 3.02 -1.90
CA PHE A 77 -8.26 2.02 -1.57
C PHE A 77 -9.68 2.61 -1.57
N TYR A 78 -9.85 3.81 -1.02
CA TYR A 78 -11.14 4.50 -1.02
C TYR A 78 -11.63 4.85 -2.43
N SER A 79 -10.72 5.21 -3.33
CA SER A 79 -11.06 5.55 -4.72
C SER A 79 -11.59 4.34 -5.47
N VAL A 80 -10.89 3.20 -5.36
CA VAL A 80 -11.32 1.94 -5.98
C VAL A 80 -12.69 1.49 -5.43
N LEU A 81 -12.93 1.66 -4.12
CA LEU A 81 -14.25 1.40 -3.53
C LEU A 81 -15.33 2.34 -4.07
N LYS A 82 -15.05 3.64 -4.17
CA LYS A 82 -15.99 4.65 -4.67
C LYS A 82 -16.36 4.43 -6.13
N ASP A 83 -15.40 3.97 -6.93
CA ASP A 83 -15.59 3.61 -8.34
C ASP A 83 -16.25 2.24 -8.52
N LYS A 84 -16.58 1.55 -7.42
CA LYS A 84 -17.21 0.22 -7.36
C LYS A 84 -16.41 -0.87 -8.05
N ASP A 85 -15.09 -0.69 -8.18
CA ASP A 85 -14.22 -1.73 -8.70
C ASP A 85 -13.79 -2.68 -7.58
N TYR A 86 -14.78 -3.42 -7.09
CA TYR A 86 -14.61 -4.36 -5.97
C TYR A 86 -13.61 -5.48 -6.29
N SER A 87 -13.46 -5.86 -7.56
CA SER A 87 -12.46 -6.86 -7.96
C SER A 87 -11.05 -6.33 -7.75
N PHE A 88 -10.77 -5.13 -8.26
CA PHE A 88 -9.46 -4.51 -8.09
C PHE A 88 -9.19 -4.13 -6.63
N PHE A 89 -10.23 -3.78 -5.86
CA PHE A 89 -10.09 -3.58 -4.41
C PHE A 89 -9.59 -4.84 -3.71
N CYS A 90 -10.18 -6.00 -4.01
CA CYS A 90 -9.74 -7.28 -3.45
C CYS A 90 -8.29 -7.59 -3.84
N GLU A 91 -7.91 -7.35 -5.10
CA GLU A 91 -6.53 -7.51 -5.56
C GLU A 91 -5.57 -6.61 -4.79
N LEU A 92 -5.91 -5.32 -4.63
CA LEU A 92 -5.09 -4.33 -3.93
C LEU A 92 -4.88 -4.70 -2.46
N VAL A 93 -5.95 -5.12 -1.77
CA VAL A 93 -5.87 -5.62 -0.39
C VAL A 93 -5.00 -6.88 -0.31
N SER A 94 -5.13 -7.79 -1.28
CA SER A 94 -4.34 -9.03 -1.33
C SER A 94 -2.85 -8.77 -1.60
N ALA A 95 -2.52 -7.67 -2.28
CA ALA A 95 -1.15 -7.27 -2.57
C ALA A 95 -0.41 -6.68 -1.37
N LEU A 96 -1.12 -6.26 -0.31
CA LEU A 96 -0.49 -5.68 0.88
C LEU A 96 0.36 -6.73 1.63
N PRO A 97 1.66 -6.46 1.83
CA PRO A 97 2.45 -7.13 2.86
C PRO A 97 1.79 -6.93 4.23
N GLU A 98 1.92 -7.88 5.15
CA GLU A 98 1.35 -7.77 6.51
C GLU A 98 -0.11 -7.27 6.54
N ARG A 99 -0.96 -7.63 5.57
CA ARG A 99 -2.32 -7.07 5.37
C ARG A 99 -3.18 -6.96 6.64
N GLN A 100 -3.01 -7.89 7.60
CA GLN A 100 -3.66 -7.80 8.91
C GLN A 100 -3.38 -6.49 9.67
N LYS A 101 -2.17 -5.96 9.57
CA LYS A 101 -1.75 -4.73 10.24
C LYS A 101 -2.44 -3.49 9.65
N PHE A 102 -2.54 -3.43 8.32
CA PHE A 102 -3.05 -2.27 7.60
C PHE A 102 -4.57 -2.09 7.68
N LEU A 103 -5.30 -3.18 7.94
CA LEU A 103 -6.74 -3.14 8.13
C LEU A 103 -7.18 -3.12 9.60
N MET A 104 -6.27 -2.92 10.54
CA MET A 104 -6.55 -2.86 11.98
C MET A 104 -6.60 -1.44 12.53
N VAL A 105 -7.12 -1.30 13.76
CA VAL A 105 -7.29 -0.02 14.48
C VAL A 105 -6.08 0.90 14.38
N SER A 106 -4.88 0.34 14.57
CA SER A 106 -3.63 1.11 14.64
C SER A 106 -3.21 1.79 13.33
N HIS A 107 -3.86 1.46 12.21
CA HIS A 107 -3.46 1.90 10.88
C HIS A 107 -4.57 2.66 10.14
N ASN A 108 -5.80 2.15 10.14
CA ASN A 108 -6.92 2.77 9.42
C ASN A 108 -8.24 2.78 10.21
N ASN A 109 -8.24 2.43 11.50
CA ASN A 109 -9.45 2.38 12.33
C ASN A 109 -10.64 1.57 11.75
N TYR A 110 -10.34 0.58 10.91
CA TYR A 110 -11.33 -0.18 10.13
C TYR A 110 -12.16 0.68 9.15
N ASP A 111 -11.75 1.91 8.86
CA ASP A 111 -12.53 2.85 8.06
C ASP A 111 -12.74 2.37 6.62
N LEU A 112 -11.81 1.58 6.06
CA LEU A 112 -11.99 0.92 4.76
C LEU A 112 -13.16 -0.07 4.77
N ILE A 113 -13.29 -0.86 5.85
CA ILE A 113 -14.37 -1.84 6.01
C ILE A 113 -15.70 -1.11 6.16
N LYS A 114 -15.75 -0.10 7.03
CA LYS A 114 -16.94 0.73 7.24
C LYS A 114 -17.37 1.44 5.96
N SER A 115 -16.41 1.95 5.18
CA SER A 115 -16.67 2.61 3.90
C SER A 115 -17.29 1.65 2.88
N PHE A 116 -16.76 0.43 2.77
CA PHE A 116 -17.35 -0.60 1.93
C PHE A 116 -18.79 -0.94 2.35
N ILE A 117 -19.05 -1.12 3.65
CA ILE A 117 -20.40 -1.39 4.17
C ILE A 117 -21.34 -0.22 3.86
N TYR A 118 -20.91 1.01 4.11
CA TYR A 118 -21.71 2.21 3.83
C TYR A 118 -22.07 2.35 2.35
N LEU A 119 -21.10 2.12 1.46
CA LEU A 119 -21.35 2.11 0.00
C LEU A 119 -22.30 0.99 -0.41
N SER A 120 -22.19 -0.18 0.21
CA SER A 120 -23.09 -1.30 -0.04
C SER A 120 -24.52 -1.01 0.41
N ILE A 121 -24.70 -0.39 1.59
CA ILE A 121 -26.02 0.08 2.06
C ILE A 121 -26.63 1.06 1.08
N LYS A 122 -25.85 2.03 0.60
CA LYS A 122 -26.30 2.99 -0.41
C LYS A 122 -26.74 2.27 -1.70
N ASP A 123 -25.95 1.31 -2.17
CA ASP A 123 -26.24 0.57 -3.39
C ASP A 123 -27.49 -0.32 -3.25
N ILE A 124 -27.74 -0.87 -2.07
CA ILE A 124 -28.99 -1.61 -1.79
C ILE A 124 -30.18 -0.68 -1.87
N ASN A 125 -30.11 0.49 -1.22
CA ASN A 125 -31.19 1.47 -1.24
C ASN A 125 -31.44 2.05 -2.65
N GLU A 126 -30.42 2.04 -3.52
CA GLU A 126 -30.52 2.45 -4.92
C GLU A 126 -30.83 1.28 -5.89
N GLU A 127 -31.07 0.06 -5.40
CA GLU A 127 -31.31 -1.15 -6.21
C GLU A 127 -30.18 -1.48 -7.20
N LYS A 128 -28.95 -1.07 -6.90
CA LYS A 128 -27.73 -1.31 -7.70
C LYS A 128 -26.80 -2.33 -7.07
N TYR A 129 -27.18 -2.89 -5.94
CA TYR A 129 -26.37 -3.82 -5.18
C TYR A 129 -26.10 -5.11 -5.96
N ASN A 130 -24.84 -5.54 -5.96
CA ASN A 130 -24.42 -6.80 -6.55
C ASN A 130 -23.93 -7.76 -5.44
N PRO A 131 -24.77 -8.73 -5.02
CA PRO A 131 -24.43 -9.65 -3.93
C PRO A 131 -23.15 -10.43 -4.18
N THR A 132 -22.92 -10.89 -5.42
CA THR A 132 -21.73 -11.69 -5.76
C THR A 132 -20.43 -10.90 -5.58
N GLN A 133 -20.42 -9.62 -5.94
CA GLN A 133 -19.22 -8.79 -5.76
C GLN A 133 -19.01 -8.42 -4.29
N ALA A 134 -20.08 -8.08 -3.57
CA ALA A 134 -19.98 -7.77 -2.15
C ALA A 134 -19.51 -8.98 -1.33
N GLN A 135 -20.01 -10.18 -1.65
CA GLN A 135 -19.57 -11.42 -1.01
C GLN A 135 -18.08 -11.70 -1.25
N LYS A 136 -17.54 -11.41 -2.44
CA LYS A 136 -16.09 -11.52 -2.71
C LYS A 136 -15.27 -10.57 -1.84
N VAL A 137 -15.76 -9.35 -1.62
CA VAL A 137 -15.09 -8.37 -0.74
C VAL A 137 -15.12 -8.87 0.70
N PHE A 138 -16.27 -9.32 1.20
CA PHE A 138 -16.37 -9.91 2.52
C PHE A 138 -15.43 -11.11 2.69
N ASP A 139 -15.42 -12.06 1.75
CA ASP A 139 -14.51 -13.21 1.80
C ASP A 139 -13.03 -12.77 1.85
N THR A 140 -12.65 -11.78 1.04
CA THR A 140 -11.29 -11.22 1.03
C THR A 140 -10.92 -10.62 2.38
N LEU A 141 -11.82 -9.84 3.00
CA LEU A 141 -11.58 -9.20 4.29
C LEU A 141 -11.53 -10.24 5.43
N LEU A 142 -12.44 -11.23 5.40
CA LEU A 142 -12.52 -12.28 6.41
C LEU A 142 -11.27 -13.17 6.40
N ASN A 143 -10.69 -13.44 5.23
CA ASN A 143 -9.45 -14.22 5.08
C ASN A 143 -8.19 -13.56 5.69
N ILE A 144 -8.32 -12.36 6.26
CA ILE A 144 -7.21 -11.63 6.89
C ILE A 144 -7.18 -11.88 8.39
N ASN A 145 -8.29 -11.64 9.08
CA ASN A 145 -8.48 -11.95 10.49
C ASN A 145 -9.98 -12.15 10.76
N PRO A 146 -10.51 -13.37 10.57
CA PRO A 146 -11.95 -13.61 10.53
C PRO A 146 -12.66 -13.09 11.78
N THR A 147 -12.15 -13.44 12.97
CA THR A 147 -12.81 -13.11 14.24
C THR A 147 -12.97 -11.61 14.44
N THR A 148 -11.88 -10.85 14.28
CA THR A 148 -11.91 -9.39 14.48
C THR A 148 -12.73 -8.69 13.40
N ILE A 149 -12.64 -9.16 12.15
CA ILE A 149 -13.34 -8.53 11.02
C ILE A 149 -14.85 -8.77 11.13
N ILE A 150 -15.29 -9.98 11.52
CA ILE A 150 -16.71 -10.27 11.77
C ILE A 150 -17.26 -9.33 12.84
N GLU A 151 -16.56 -9.21 13.97
CA GLU A 151 -16.99 -8.34 15.07
C GLU A 151 -17.16 -6.88 14.61
N VAL A 152 -16.20 -6.36 13.84
CA VAL A 152 -16.27 -5.00 13.30
C VAL A 152 -17.44 -4.82 12.34
N ILE A 153 -17.67 -5.77 11.42
CA ILE A 153 -18.77 -5.71 10.47
C ILE A 153 -20.10 -5.74 11.20
N GLU A 154 -20.29 -6.69 12.13
CA GLU A 154 -21.53 -6.86 12.90
C GLU A 154 -21.83 -5.62 13.77
N ASN A 155 -20.83 -5.09 14.46
CA ASN A 155 -20.99 -3.88 15.27
C ASN A 155 -21.45 -2.70 14.39
N PHE A 156 -20.80 -2.49 13.25
CA PHE A 156 -21.15 -1.39 12.35
C PHE A 156 -22.53 -1.59 11.69
N LEU A 157 -22.88 -2.82 11.29
CA LEU A 157 -24.22 -3.13 10.78
C LEU A 157 -25.31 -2.86 11.83
N ASN A 158 -25.05 -3.19 13.10
CA ASN A 158 -25.98 -2.90 14.20
C ASN A 158 -26.14 -1.39 14.43
N GLU A 159 -25.07 -0.60 14.34
CA GLU A 159 -25.16 0.88 14.38
C GLU A 159 -26.04 1.43 13.23
N GLN A 160 -26.02 0.81 12.05
CA GLN A 160 -26.81 1.26 10.90
C GLN A 160 -28.25 0.72 10.89
N ARG A 161 -28.60 -0.23 11.75
CA ARG A 161 -29.87 -0.99 11.69
C ARG A 161 -31.10 -0.10 11.87
N GLU A 162 -31.02 0.91 12.73
CA GLU A 162 -32.14 1.84 12.96
C GLU A 162 -32.45 2.68 11.72
N HIS A 163 -31.43 3.02 10.93
CA HIS A 163 -31.57 3.89 9.76
C HIS A 163 -31.83 3.11 8.47
N HIS A 164 -31.28 1.89 8.36
CA HIS A 164 -31.27 1.11 7.13
C HIS A 164 -31.59 -0.38 7.38
N PRO A 165 -32.74 -0.72 7.99
CA PRO A 165 -33.01 -2.08 8.46
C PRO A 165 -32.95 -3.13 7.33
N ASN A 166 -33.55 -2.85 6.17
CA ASN A 166 -33.56 -3.77 5.03
C ASN A 166 -32.15 -4.00 4.45
N ALA A 167 -31.37 -2.94 4.29
CA ALA A 167 -30.01 -3.05 3.76
C ALA A 167 -29.08 -3.80 4.72
N VAL A 168 -29.24 -3.56 6.02
CA VAL A 168 -28.52 -4.29 7.07
C VAL A 168 -28.89 -5.77 7.05
N GLU A 169 -30.16 -6.12 6.88
CA GLU A 169 -30.60 -7.52 6.79
C GLU A 169 -29.98 -8.24 5.59
N ILE A 170 -29.95 -7.60 4.41
CA ILE A 170 -29.32 -8.18 3.21
C ILE A 170 -27.82 -8.41 3.44
N LEU A 171 -27.10 -7.40 3.95
CA LEU A 171 -25.65 -7.52 4.19
C LEU A 171 -25.33 -8.55 5.26
N HIS A 172 -26.14 -8.63 6.31
CA HIS A 172 -25.99 -9.65 7.34
C HIS A 172 -26.22 -11.06 6.74
N ASN A 173 -27.24 -11.24 5.89
CA ASN A 173 -27.48 -12.52 5.22
C ASN A 173 -26.32 -12.92 4.30
N ASP A 174 -25.76 -11.97 3.56
CA ASP A 174 -24.58 -12.22 2.73
C ASP A 174 -23.35 -12.60 3.56
N LEU A 175 -23.12 -11.93 4.69
CA LEU A 175 -22.07 -12.31 5.63
C LEU A 175 -22.28 -13.75 6.14
N GLN A 176 -23.48 -14.08 6.62
CA GLN A 176 -23.79 -15.43 7.13
C GLN A 176 -23.68 -16.52 6.05
N ALA A 177 -24.00 -16.22 4.80
CA ALA A 177 -23.81 -17.14 3.68
C ALA A 177 -22.34 -17.53 3.50
N ILE A 178 -21.41 -16.58 3.63
CA ILE A 178 -19.97 -16.82 3.55
C ILE A 178 -19.47 -17.61 4.76
N LEU A 179 -19.93 -17.26 5.96
CA LEU A 179 -19.56 -17.99 7.18
C LEU A 179 -20.01 -19.44 7.11
N SER A 180 -21.17 -19.69 6.52
CA SER A 180 -21.74 -21.03 6.33
C SER A 180 -21.05 -21.84 5.22
N SER A 181 -20.41 -21.19 4.24
CA SER A 181 -19.82 -21.85 3.07
C SER A 181 -18.43 -22.47 3.31
N ASN A 182 -17.98 -22.62 4.56
CA ASN A 182 -16.75 -23.34 4.94
C ASN A 182 -15.41 -22.73 4.43
N THR A 183 -15.38 -21.52 3.86
CA THR A 183 -14.12 -20.92 3.40
C THR A 183 -13.16 -20.62 4.56
N ILE A 184 -13.71 -20.31 5.74
CA ILE A 184 -12.92 -19.98 6.94
C ILE A 184 -12.34 -21.23 7.62
N SER A 185 -12.95 -22.41 7.45
CA SER A 185 -12.49 -23.65 8.11
C SER A 185 -11.23 -24.27 7.47
N LYS A 186 -10.83 -23.82 6.26
CA LYS A 186 -9.61 -24.28 5.58
C LYS A 186 -8.37 -23.43 5.84
N ASN A 187 -8.53 -22.17 6.24
CA ASN A 187 -7.41 -21.20 6.27
C ASN A 187 -6.57 -21.23 7.57
N ILE A 188 -6.95 -22.05 8.55
CA ILE A 188 -6.16 -22.25 9.77
C ILE A 188 -4.91 -23.13 9.49
N ASN A 189 -4.90 -23.90 8.40
CA ASN A 189 -3.84 -24.88 8.11
C ASN A 189 -2.96 -24.57 6.87
N SER A 190 -3.34 -23.65 5.97
CA SER A 190 -2.61 -23.47 4.68
C SER A 190 -1.57 -22.35 4.63
N VAL A 191 -1.39 -21.58 5.72
CA VAL A 191 -0.44 -20.44 5.77
C VAL A 191 1.02 -20.86 5.56
N HIS A 192 1.35 -22.16 5.65
CA HIS A 192 2.71 -22.65 5.48
C HIS A 192 3.10 -23.11 4.07
N GLU A 193 2.16 -23.41 3.17
CA GLU A 193 2.49 -24.07 1.89
C GLU A 193 2.59 -23.11 0.69
N ASP A 194 1.89 -21.97 0.69
CA ASP A 194 1.81 -21.08 -0.48
C ASP A 194 3.05 -20.20 -0.71
N ASN A 195 3.93 -20.05 0.28
CA ASN A 195 5.15 -19.24 0.15
C ASN A 195 6.23 -19.94 -0.71
N ALA A 196 6.21 -21.27 -0.84
CA ALA A 196 7.25 -22.00 -1.54
C ALA A 196 7.04 -22.08 -3.07
N PHE A 197 5.79 -22.00 -3.54
CA PHE A 197 5.46 -22.13 -4.97
C PHE A 197 5.60 -20.80 -5.72
N LEU A 198 5.40 -19.66 -5.04
CA LEU A 198 5.46 -18.31 -5.64
C LEU A 198 6.90 -17.76 -5.79
N GLU A 199 7.88 -18.28 -5.06
CA GLU A 199 9.30 -17.87 -5.20
C GLU A 199 9.93 -18.31 -6.53
N LYS A 200 9.35 -19.30 -7.22
CA LYS A 200 9.92 -19.85 -8.45
C LYS A 200 9.58 -19.03 -9.71
N ASN A 201 8.39 -18.44 -9.77
CA ASN A 201 7.97 -17.63 -10.92
C ASN A 201 8.38 -16.15 -10.81
N ALA A 202 8.70 -15.65 -9.61
CA ALA A 202 9.16 -14.28 -9.41
C ALA A 202 10.63 -14.06 -9.84
N LYS A 203 11.45 -15.11 -9.94
CA LYS A 203 12.86 -14.98 -10.35
C LYS A 203 13.02 -14.73 -11.84
N ASP A 204 12.17 -15.32 -12.67
CA ASP A 204 12.27 -15.19 -14.13
C ASP A 204 11.78 -13.80 -14.62
N GLU A 205 10.78 -13.20 -13.97
CA GLU A 205 10.31 -11.84 -14.32
C GLU A 205 11.26 -10.74 -13.84
N VAL A 206 11.98 -10.95 -12.73
CA VAL A 206 12.96 -9.99 -12.21
C VAL A 206 14.22 -9.92 -13.10
N GLU A 207 14.66 -11.04 -13.68
CA GLU A 207 15.84 -11.07 -14.56
C GLU A 207 15.60 -10.36 -15.90
N VAL A 208 14.37 -10.40 -16.43
CA VAL A 208 13.95 -9.63 -17.61
C VAL A 208 13.90 -8.13 -17.30
N TYR A 209 13.38 -7.76 -16.13
CA TYR A 209 13.26 -6.35 -15.72
C TYR A 209 14.63 -5.69 -15.41
N ILE A 210 15.59 -6.43 -14.86
CA ILE A 210 16.96 -5.91 -14.61
C ILE A 210 17.64 -5.58 -15.94
N LYS A 211 17.50 -6.43 -16.96
CA LYS A 211 18.07 -6.18 -18.31
C LYS A 211 17.47 -4.95 -18.99
N GLU A 212 16.14 -4.76 -18.92
CA GLU A 212 15.51 -3.58 -19.51
C GLU A 212 15.89 -2.26 -18.80
N LYS A 213 16.12 -2.32 -17.48
CA LYS A 213 16.55 -1.15 -16.69
C LYS A 213 18.00 -0.75 -17.00
N GLU A 214 18.88 -1.72 -17.23
CA GLU A 214 20.26 -1.48 -17.65
C GLU A 214 20.33 -0.89 -19.07
N GLU A 215 19.51 -1.37 -20.01
CA GLU A 215 19.44 -0.82 -21.36
C GLU A 215 18.91 0.63 -21.38
N LYS A 216 17.85 0.92 -20.63
CA LYS A 216 17.28 2.29 -20.55
C LYS A 216 18.25 3.27 -19.88
N SER A 217 18.95 2.85 -18.82
CA SER A 217 19.98 3.65 -18.16
C SER A 217 21.17 3.96 -19.09
N THR A 218 21.59 2.96 -19.88
CA THR A 218 22.68 3.10 -20.86
C THR A 218 22.30 4.08 -21.98
N ILE A 219 21.06 3.98 -22.49
CA ILE A 219 20.54 4.90 -23.51
C ILE A 219 20.45 6.34 -22.97
N LEU A 220 20.02 6.53 -21.71
CA LEU A 220 19.95 7.86 -21.10
C LEU A 220 21.35 8.48 -20.94
N THR A 221 22.32 7.68 -20.49
CA THR A 221 23.71 8.11 -20.29
C THR A 221 24.37 8.49 -21.62
N LEU A 222 24.09 7.75 -22.70
CA LEU A 222 24.57 8.07 -24.05
C LEU A 222 23.96 9.36 -24.60
N LYS A 223 22.67 9.62 -24.34
CA LYS A 223 22.01 10.87 -24.76
C LYS A 223 22.58 12.08 -24.02
N LEU A 224 22.88 11.96 -22.73
CA LEU A 224 23.48 13.03 -21.93
C LEU A 224 24.90 13.39 -22.43
N LYS A 225 25.75 12.38 -22.67
CA LYS A 225 27.10 12.59 -23.23
C LYS A 225 27.08 13.22 -24.62
N ASN A 226 26.13 12.84 -25.47
CA ASN A 226 25.99 13.45 -26.79
C ASN A 226 25.53 14.91 -26.70
N ASN A 227 24.62 15.24 -25.78
CA ASN A 227 24.20 16.63 -25.57
C ASN A 227 25.35 17.51 -25.06
N GLU A 228 26.16 17.03 -24.12
CA GLU A 228 27.36 17.74 -23.65
C GLU A 228 28.37 17.99 -24.79
N GLN A 229 28.62 17.00 -25.66
CA GLN A 229 29.50 17.19 -26.82
C GLN A 229 28.95 18.19 -27.84
N ILE A 230 27.63 18.25 -28.01
CA ILE A 230 26.98 19.23 -28.88
C ILE A 230 27.12 20.65 -28.31
N GLU A 231 26.99 20.82 -27.01
CA GLU A 231 27.19 22.12 -26.36
C GLU A 231 28.65 22.60 -26.43
N ILE A 232 29.61 21.69 -26.22
CA ILE A 232 31.04 22.00 -26.36
C ILE A 232 31.34 22.48 -27.79
N LYS A 233 30.90 21.76 -28.82
CA LYS A 233 31.11 22.18 -30.22
C LYS A 233 30.45 23.51 -30.56
N LYS A 234 29.26 23.78 -30.02
CA LYS A 234 28.59 25.09 -30.20
C LYS A 234 29.39 26.21 -29.54
N SER A 235 29.96 25.98 -28.36
CA SER A 235 30.79 26.96 -27.67
C SER A 235 32.12 27.22 -28.40
N GLU A 236 32.75 26.18 -28.97
CA GLU A 236 33.98 26.30 -29.76
C GLU A 236 33.74 27.07 -31.05
N GLN A 237 32.64 26.81 -31.76
CA GLN A 237 32.27 27.56 -32.95
C GLN A 237 32.06 29.04 -32.63
N LYS A 238 31.35 29.34 -31.53
CA LYS A 238 31.13 30.72 -31.08
C LYS A 238 32.44 31.45 -30.75
N TRP A 239 33.42 30.76 -30.17
CA TRP A 239 34.76 31.30 -29.95
C TRP A 239 35.50 31.59 -31.26
N GLN A 240 35.42 30.68 -32.23
CA GLN A 240 36.05 30.87 -33.54
C GLN A 240 35.42 32.03 -34.31
N ASP A 241 34.10 32.19 -34.23
CA ASP A 241 33.36 33.29 -34.86
C ASP A 241 33.77 34.64 -34.23
N LEU A 242 33.87 34.72 -32.89
CA LEU A 242 34.31 35.92 -32.17
C LEU A 242 35.76 36.32 -32.50
N VAL A 243 36.67 35.35 -32.56
CA VAL A 243 38.08 35.58 -32.94
C VAL A 243 38.17 36.07 -34.39
N SER A 244 37.35 35.52 -35.29
CA SER A 244 37.28 35.95 -36.69
C SER A 244 36.72 37.37 -36.84
N GLU A 245 35.78 37.76 -35.98
CA GLU A 245 35.19 39.09 -35.93
C GLU A 245 36.16 40.15 -35.38
N GLU A 246 37.00 39.81 -34.39
CA GLU A 246 38.05 40.70 -33.90
C GLU A 246 39.20 40.87 -34.90
N CYS A 247 39.63 39.78 -35.58
CA CYS A 247 40.65 39.85 -36.62
C CYS A 247 40.20 40.63 -37.87
N SER A 248 38.89 40.75 -38.13
CA SER A 248 38.34 41.57 -39.21
C SER A 248 38.16 43.04 -38.81
N LYS A 249 37.99 43.35 -37.52
CA LYS A 249 37.96 44.72 -36.98
C LYS A 249 39.36 45.34 -36.77
N GLY A 250 40.41 44.53 -36.66
CA GLY A 250 41.80 44.97 -36.50
C GLY A 250 42.54 45.44 -37.77
N ARG A 251 41.86 45.62 -38.90
CA ARG A 251 42.43 46.19 -40.14
C ARG A 251 41.81 47.55 -40.46
N ASN A 252 42.09 48.55 -39.63
CA ASN A 252 42.14 49.95 -40.02
C ASN A 252 42.99 50.71 -38.97
N PHE A 253 44.24 50.96 -39.36
CA PHE A 253 45.19 51.97 -38.84
C PHE A 253 45.52 51.99 -37.35
#